data_AF-A0A6G2FY05-F1
#
_entry.id   AF-A0A6G2FY05-F1
#
_cell.length_a   1.000
_cell.length_b   1.000
_cell.length_c   1.000
_cell.angle_alpha   90.00
_cell.angle_beta   90.00
_cell.angle_gamma   90.00
#
_symmetry.space_group_name_H-M   'P 1'
#
loop_
_entity.id
_entity.type
_entity.pdbx_description
1 polymer ?
#
loop_
_entity_poly.entity_id
_entity_poly.type
_entity_poly.pdbx_seq_one_letter_code
_entity_poly.pdbx_strand_id
1 'polypeptide(L)'
;MLPSLGYVTELEQAAERESAERRSEMTVGEPEARRAARRTFPDASSIAIHGDSTAGDGGVTFAFTVRDHDATYVLKFAPEEKAAQLRRGAAAYRYLDARTSVPVPGAVTVEPDGGDLPYPYSVVEHVGGDELSSIGQFRSFPRGRQRAVVREMGRALGTLHAQTAFERYGSVSGRSGA
;
A
#
# COMPACT_ATOMS: atom_id res chain seq x y z
N MET A 1 12.36 -33.20 18.13
CA MET A 1 13.33 -32.77 17.10
C MET A 1 12.73 -31.54 16.44
N LEU A 2 13.07 -30.35 16.93
CA LEU A 2 12.56 -29.08 16.41
C LEU A 2 13.35 -28.76 15.13
N PRO A 3 12.70 -28.45 13.98
CA PRO A 3 13.43 -27.95 12.84
C PRO A 3 14.11 -26.63 13.21
N SER A 4 15.38 -26.56 12.87
CA SER A 4 16.31 -25.46 13.13
C SER A 4 15.72 -24.10 12.75
N LEU A 5 15.72 -23.17 13.71
CA LEU A 5 15.40 -21.75 13.52
C LEU A 5 16.19 -21.12 12.35
N GLY A 6 17.38 -21.68 12.04
CA GLY A 6 18.23 -21.19 10.94
C GLY A 6 17.75 -21.56 9.53
N TYR A 7 16.98 -22.64 9.35
CA TYR A 7 16.48 -23.02 8.02
C TYR A 7 15.34 -22.10 7.55
N VAL A 8 14.53 -21.60 8.49
CA VAL A 8 13.47 -20.62 8.21
C VAL A 8 14.09 -19.29 7.78
N THR A 9 15.16 -18.85 8.44
CA THR A 9 15.84 -17.60 8.09
C THR A 9 16.49 -17.64 6.71
N GLU A 10 17.06 -18.78 6.29
CA GLU A 10 17.65 -18.90 4.95
C GLU A 10 16.60 -18.90 3.83
N LEU A 11 15.44 -19.52 4.05
CA LEU A 11 14.32 -19.48 3.10
C LEU A 11 13.70 -18.08 2.99
N GLU A 12 13.55 -17.37 4.12
CA GLU A 12 13.09 -15.98 4.13
C GLU A 12 14.08 -15.07 3.39
N GLN A 13 15.38 -15.22 3.64
CA GLN A 13 16.42 -14.44 2.96
C GLN A 13 16.51 -14.76 1.46
N ALA A 14 16.32 -16.01 1.06
CA ALA A 14 16.29 -16.39 -0.36
C ALA A 14 15.07 -15.78 -1.07
N ALA A 15 13.89 -15.82 -0.44
CA ALA A 15 12.68 -15.20 -0.96
C ALA A 15 12.78 -13.67 -1.03
N GLU A 16 13.45 -13.04 -0.05
CA GLU A 16 13.73 -11.61 -0.06
C GLU A 16 14.69 -11.20 -1.19
N ARG A 17 15.72 -12.01 -1.47
CA ARG A 17 16.67 -11.78 -2.59
C ARG A 17 16.00 -11.94 -3.95
N GLU A 18 15.25 -13.02 -4.14
CA GLU A 18 14.49 -13.24 -5.39
C GLU A 18 13.46 -12.12 -5.62
N SER A 19 12.77 -11.70 -4.56
CA SER A 19 11.88 -10.55 -4.62
C SER A 19 12.63 -9.24 -4.92
N ALA A 20 13.86 -9.08 -4.41
CA ALA A 20 14.70 -7.92 -4.69
C ALA A 20 15.19 -7.84 -6.14
N GLU A 21 15.62 -8.97 -6.70
CA GLU A 21 16.06 -9.06 -8.10
C GLU A 21 14.90 -8.76 -9.06
N ARG A 22 13.72 -9.35 -8.84
CA ARG A 22 12.53 -9.07 -9.67
C ARG A 22 12.02 -7.63 -9.54
N ARG A 23 12.16 -7.00 -8.36
CA ARG A 23 11.90 -5.55 -8.18
C ARG A 23 12.82 -4.70 -9.06
N SER A 24 14.08 -5.12 -9.18
CA SER A 24 15.06 -4.44 -10.03
C SER A 24 14.79 -4.63 -11.52
N GLU A 25 13.96 -5.60 -11.90
CA GLU A 25 13.57 -5.87 -13.29
C GLU A 25 12.29 -5.11 -13.70
N MET A 26 11.46 -4.67 -12.75
CA MET A 26 10.28 -3.87 -13.04
C MET A 26 10.68 -2.54 -13.69
N THR A 27 10.45 -2.43 -14.99
CA THR A 27 10.79 -1.23 -15.75
C THR A 27 9.54 -0.35 -15.86
N VAL A 28 9.30 0.45 -14.83
CA VAL A 28 8.17 1.38 -14.77
C VAL A 28 8.70 2.77 -14.43
N GLY A 29 8.43 3.74 -15.31
CA GLY A 29 8.86 5.13 -15.13
C GLY A 29 7.68 6.10 -15.03
N GLU A 30 8.01 7.38 -15.02
CA GLU A 30 7.02 8.46 -15.04
C GLU A 30 5.99 8.33 -16.20
N PRO A 31 6.36 7.91 -17.44
CA PRO A 31 5.39 7.77 -18.52
C PRO A 31 4.27 6.75 -18.21
N GLU A 32 4.63 5.59 -17.67
CA GLU A 32 3.68 4.55 -17.24
C GLU A 32 2.82 5.07 -16.07
N ALA A 33 3.44 5.72 -15.09
CA ALA A 33 2.75 6.30 -13.95
C ALA A 33 1.70 7.36 -14.38
N ARG A 34 2.08 8.22 -15.33
CA ARG A 34 1.19 9.23 -15.90
C ARG A 34 0.04 8.62 -16.69
N ARG A 35 0.27 7.55 -17.45
CA ARG A 35 -0.79 6.81 -18.15
C ARG A 35 -1.78 6.18 -17.17
N ALA A 36 -1.29 5.51 -16.12
CA ALA A 36 -2.13 4.94 -15.07
C ALA A 36 -2.96 6.00 -14.34
N ALA A 37 -2.34 7.13 -13.98
CA ALA A 37 -3.03 8.25 -13.34
C ALA A 37 -4.12 8.85 -14.25
N ARG A 38 -3.84 9.07 -15.54
CA ARG A 38 -4.85 9.53 -16.52
C ARG A 38 -5.98 8.53 -16.73
N ARG A 39 -5.70 7.23 -16.69
CA ARG A 39 -6.75 6.21 -16.77
C ARG A 39 -7.65 6.21 -15.53
N THR A 40 -7.07 6.48 -14.35
CA THR A 40 -7.81 6.60 -13.09
C THR A 40 -8.66 7.87 -13.04
N PHE A 41 -8.13 8.97 -13.59
CA PHE A 41 -8.78 10.28 -13.63
C PHE A 41 -8.84 10.80 -15.08
N PRO A 42 -9.74 10.26 -15.93
CA PRO A 42 -9.80 10.61 -17.35
C PRO A 42 -10.18 12.08 -17.59
N ASP A 43 -10.99 12.64 -16.69
CA ASP A 43 -11.49 14.02 -16.79
C ASP A 43 -10.56 15.05 -16.12
N ALA A 44 -9.43 14.62 -15.55
CA ALA A 44 -8.47 15.53 -14.93
C ALA A 44 -7.79 16.41 -15.99
N SER A 45 -7.91 17.72 -15.80
CA SER A 45 -7.24 18.74 -16.60
C SER A 45 -5.72 18.69 -16.43
N SER A 46 -5.24 18.34 -15.22
CA SER A 46 -3.81 18.36 -14.88
C SER A 46 -3.42 17.31 -13.85
N ILE A 47 -2.39 16.52 -14.18
CA ILE A 47 -1.74 15.53 -13.31
C ILE A 47 -0.24 15.84 -13.21
N ALA A 48 0.26 15.93 -11.97
CA ALA A 48 1.69 16.10 -11.68
C ALA A 48 2.20 14.86 -10.92
N ILE A 49 3.19 14.16 -11.49
CA ILE A 49 3.91 13.08 -10.81
C ILE A 49 5.02 13.69 -9.96
N HIS A 50 5.23 13.19 -8.74
CA HIS A 50 6.15 13.76 -7.77
C HIS A 50 7.29 12.81 -7.43
N GLY A 51 8.49 13.39 -7.34
CA GLY A 51 9.69 12.70 -6.86
C GLY A 51 10.11 11.50 -7.72
N ASP A 52 11.10 10.78 -7.22
CA ASP A 52 11.49 9.49 -7.79
C ASP A 52 10.56 8.39 -7.28
N SER A 53 10.38 7.37 -8.12
CA SER A 53 9.66 6.18 -7.70
C SER A 53 10.34 5.52 -6.51
N THR A 54 9.57 5.07 -5.54
CA THR A 54 10.09 4.26 -4.43
C THR A 54 9.82 2.79 -4.73
N ALA A 55 10.87 1.99 -4.83
CA ALA A 55 10.76 0.53 -4.88
C ALA A 55 10.66 -0.03 -3.46
N GLY A 56 9.65 -0.86 -3.20
CA GLY A 56 9.40 -1.46 -1.89
C GLY A 56 8.90 -2.90 -2.02
N ASP A 57 8.56 -3.54 -0.89
CA ASP A 57 7.99 -4.89 -0.94
C ASP A 57 6.68 -4.91 -1.78
N GLY A 58 6.68 -5.75 -2.81
CA GLY A 58 5.57 -5.91 -3.74
C GLY A 58 5.42 -4.85 -4.83
N GLY A 59 6.44 -4.02 -5.14
CA GLY A 59 6.50 -3.28 -6.41
C GLY A 59 7.00 -1.83 -6.35
N VAL A 60 6.65 -1.03 -7.36
CA VAL A 60 7.13 0.35 -7.58
C VAL A 60 6.02 1.36 -7.30
N THR A 61 6.32 2.38 -6.49
CA THR A 61 5.35 3.35 -6.00
C THR A 61 5.67 4.76 -6.47
N PHE A 62 4.64 5.52 -6.88
CA PHE A 62 4.71 6.92 -7.26
C PHE A 62 3.69 7.73 -6.45
N ALA A 63 4.01 8.97 -6.11
CA ALA A 63 3.04 9.94 -5.64
C ALA A 63 2.65 10.87 -6.80
N PHE A 64 1.38 11.29 -6.86
CA PHE A 64 0.94 12.26 -7.86
C PHE A 64 -0.20 13.12 -7.34
N THR A 65 -0.31 14.36 -7.84
CA THR A 65 -1.43 15.25 -7.55
C THR A 65 -2.32 15.39 -8.76
N VAL A 66 -3.63 15.35 -8.52
CA VAL A 66 -4.66 15.73 -9.49
C VAL A 66 -5.15 17.11 -9.10
N ARG A 67 -4.81 18.13 -9.90
CA ARG A 67 -5.01 19.54 -9.48
C ARG A 67 -6.47 19.94 -9.35
N ASP A 68 -7.36 19.38 -10.17
CA ASP A 68 -8.78 19.70 -10.13
C ASP A 68 -9.45 19.26 -8.82
N HIS A 69 -8.86 18.27 -8.16
CA HIS A 69 -9.33 17.75 -6.88
C HIS A 69 -8.57 18.34 -5.69
N ASP A 70 -7.52 19.14 -5.93
CA ASP A 70 -6.56 19.59 -4.91
C ASP A 70 -6.09 18.45 -3.98
N ALA A 71 -5.86 17.27 -4.57
CA ALA A 71 -5.62 16.03 -3.83
C ALA A 71 -4.40 15.25 -4.36
N THR A 72 -3.72 14.57 -3.44
CA THR A 72 -2.56 13.71 -3.72
C THR A 72 -2.92 12.24 -3.54
N TYR A 73 -2.39 11.42 -4.43
CA TYR A 73 -2.63 10.00 -4.51
C TYR A 73 -1.30 9.23 -4.58
N VAL A 74 -1.38 7.96 -4.23
CA VAL A 74 -0.29 7.01 -4.32
C VAL A 74 -0.66 5.94 -5.33
N LEU A 75 0.16 5.81 -6.37
CA LEU A 75 0.09 4.77 -7.38
C LEU A 75 1.12 3.69 -7.04
N LYS A 76 0.70 2.42 -6.99
CA LYS A 76 1.59 1.28 -6.84
C LYS A 76 1.43 0.34 -8.02
N PHE A 77 2.50 0.13 -8.79
CA PHE A 77 2.64 -1.00 -9.70
C PHE A 77 3.14 -2.22 -8.93
N ALA A 78 2.67 -3.41 -9.29
CA ALA A 78 3.15 -4.66 -8.72
C ALA A 78 3.39 -5.69 -9.84
N PRO A 79 4.29 -6.67 -9.65
CA PRO A 79 4.44 -7.75 -10.62
C PRO A 79 3.16 -8.60 -10.68
N GLU A 80 2.95 -9.32 -11.78
CA GLU A 80 1.69 -10.04 -12.07
C GLU A 80 1.31 -11.04 -10.97
N GLU A 81 2.27 -11.77 -10.41
CA GLU A 81 2.06 -12.71 -9.32
C GLU A 81 1.54 -12.05 -8.03
N LYS A 82 1.70 -10.72 -7.91
CA LYS A 82 1.22 -9.90 -6.78
C LYS A 82 -0.09 -9.16 -7.11
N ALA A 83 -0.68 -9.32 -8.29
CA ALA A 83 -1.96 -8.71 -8.66
C ALA A 83 -3.09 -9.02 -7.65
N ALA A 84 -3.15 -10.27 -7.19
CA ALA A 84 -4.13 -10.67 -6.18
C ALA A 84 -3.91 -9.96 -4.82
N GLN A 85 -2.65 -9.62 -4.49
CA GLN A 85 -2.33 -8.85 -3.29
C GLN A 85 -2.79 -7.40 -3.40
N LEU A 86 -2.68 -6.76 -4.58
CA LEU A 86 -3.25 -5.43 -4.82
C LEU A 86 -4.76 -5.42 -4.60
N ARG A 87 -5.49 -6.38 -5.21
CA ARG A 87 -6.94 -6.53 -5.01
C ARG A 87 -7.31 -6.68 -3.53
N ARG A 88 -6.60 -7.56 -2.81
CA ARG A 88 -6.84 -7.80 -1.38
C ARG A 88 -6.54 -6.56 -0.54
N GLY A 89 -5.46 -5.83 -0.82
CA GLY A 89 -5.08 -4.61 -0.11
C GLY A 89 -6.15 -3.53 -0.21
N ALA A 90 -6.61 -3.23 -1.43
CA ALA A 90 -7.70 -2.26 -1.64
C ALA A 90 -9.02 -2.71 -1.00
N ALA A 91 -9.35 -4.00 -1.07
CA ALA A 91 -10.53 -4.53 -0.41
C ALA A 91 -10.44 -4.42 1.11
N ALA A 92 -9.25 -4.61 1.69
CA ALA A 92 -8.99 -4.40 3.10
C ALA A 92 -9.17 -2.92 3.50
N TYR A 93 -8.64 -1.97 2.72
CA TYR A 93 -8.86 -0.54 2.98
C TYR A 93 -10.34 -0.17 2.98
N ARG A 94 -11.09 -0.57 1.94
CA ARG A 94 -12.55 -0.33 1.90
C ARG A 94 -13.30 -0.97 3.05
N TYR A 95 -12.89 -2.18 3.45
CA TYR A 95 -13.50 -2.89 4.56
C TYR A 95 -13.27 -2.15 5.89
N LEU A 96 -12.05 -1.67 6.13
CA LEU A 96 -11.66 -0.96 7.34
C LEU A 96 -12.30 0.43 7.42
N ASP A 97 -12.29 1.19 6.32
CA ASP A 97 -12.91 2.50 6.22
C ASP A 97 -14.42 2.44 6.52
N ALA A 98 -15.11 1.43 6.00
CA ALA A 98 -16.54 1.26 6.22
C ALA A 98 -16.94 0.81 7.64
N ARG A 99 -15.98 0.36 8.47
CA ARG A 99 -16.29 -0.33 9.76
C ARG A 99 -15.57 0.24 10.96
N THR A 100 -14.55 1.06 10.75
CA THR A 100 -13.70 1.52 11.83
C THR A 100 -13.43 3.01 11.71
N SER A 101 -13.14 3.65 12.83
CA SER A 101 -12.66 5.03 12.85
C SER A 101 -11.14 5.13 12.65
N VAL A 102 -10.46 4.02 12.33
CA VAL A 102 -9.02 4.03 12.12
C VAL A 102 -8.74 4.58 10.73
N PRO A 103 -7.95 5.66 10.61
CA PRO A 103 -7.68 6.26 9.32
C PRO A 103 -6.89 5.27 8.44
N VAL A 104 -7.43 5.00 7.26
CA VAL A 104 -6.80 4.19 6.21
C VAL A 104 -6.90 4.93 4.89
N PRO A 105 -6.00 4.69 3.92
CA PRO A 105 -6.12 5.27 2.59
C PRO A 105 -7.44 4.89 1.91
N GLY A 106 -8.15 5.85 1.32
CA GLY A 106 -9.25 5.56 0.41
C GLY A 106 -8.76 4.83 -0.84
N ALA A 107 -9.35 3.68 -1.17
CA ALA A 107 -8.97 2.91 -2.35
C ALA A 107 -9.72 3.38 -3.61
N VAL A 108 -9.03 4.14 -4.47
CA VAL A 108 -9.59 4.76 -5.68
C VAL A 108 -9.75 3.73 -6.80
N THR A 109 -8.66 3.06 -7.20
CA THR A 109 -8.72 2.03 -8.24
C THR A 109 -7.81 0.85 -7.97
N VAL A 110 -8.16 -0.29 -8.56
CA VAL A 110 -7.28 -1.45 -8.72
C VAL A 110 -7.49 -1.99 -10.13
N GLU A 111 -6.41 -2.00 -10.90
CA GLU A 111 -6.33 -2.54 -12.24
C GLU A 111 -5.39 -3.74 -12.22
N PRO A 112 -5.92 -4.91 -11.88
CA PRO A 112 -5.12 -6.07 -11.53
C PRO A 112 -4.54 -6.82 -12.74
N ASP A 113 -4.97 -6.46 -13.94
CA ASP A 113 -4.54 -7.11 -15.18
C ASP A 113 -3.61 -6.16 -15.97
N GLY A 114 -3.34 -4.95 -15.45
CA GLY A 114 -2.55 -3.89 -16.08
C GLY A 114 -3.21 -3.26 -17.32
N GLY A 115 -3.98 -4.03 -18.08
CA GLY A 115 -4.57 -3.62 -19.34
C GLY A 115 -3.50 -3.40 -20.41
N ASP A 116 -3.35 -2.15 -20.85
CA ASP A 116 -2.32 -1.69 -21.78
C ASP A 116 -1.01 -1.28 -21.10
N LEU A 117 -0.98 -1.30 -19.76
CA LEU A 117 0.22 -1.04 -18.97
C LEU A 117 0.98 -2.34 -18.69
N PRO A 118 2.31 -2.27 -18.53
CA PRO A 118 3.16 -3.46 -18.39
C PRO A 118 2.93 -4.23 -17.09
N TYR A 119 2.26 -3.63 -16.10
CA TYR A 119 2.06 -4.24 -14.79
C TYR A 119 0.69 -3.88 -14.20
N PRO A 120 0.10 -4.78 -13.39
CA PRO A 120 -0.99 -4.47 -12.49
C PRO A 120 -0.70 -3.26 -11.61
N TYR A 121 -1.73 -2.47 -11.29
CA TYR A 121 -1.57 -1.32 -10.41
C TYR A 121 -2.78 -1.04 -9.52
N SER A 122 -2.54 -0.24 -8.49
CA SER A 122 -3.60 0.34 -7.65
C SER A 122 -3.33 1.81 -7.37
N VAL A 123 -4.39 2.60 -7.26
CA VAL A 123 -4.34 3.99 -6.81
C VAL A 123 -5.10 4.11 -5.50
N VAL A 124 -4.47 4.71 -4.50
CA VAL A 124 -5.08 5.02 -3.20
C VAL A 124 -4.83 6.49 -2.86
N GLU A 125 -5.62 7.04 -1.95
CA GLU A 125 -5.39 8.37 -1.39
C GLU A 125 -4.04 8.43 -0.66
N HIS A 126 -3.37 9.57 -0.74
CA HIS A 126 -2.19 9.82 0.07
C HIS A 126 -2.60 10.21 1.50
N VAL A 127 -2.20 9.40 2.49
CA VAL A 127 -2.38 9.75 3.90
C VAL A 127 -1.15 10.52 4.37
N GLY A 128 -1.34 11.81 4.66
CA GLY A 128 -0.27 12.65 5.20
C GLY A 128 0.14 12.22 6.60
N GLY A 129 1.44 12.18 6.86
CA GLY A 129 1.98 11.89 8.18
C GLY A 129 3.47 11.58 8.14
N ASP A 130 4.08 11.57 9.32
CA ASP A 130 5.46 11.12 9.49
C ASP A 130 5.49 9.59 9.60
N GLU A 131 6.34 8.94 8.81
CA GLU A 131 6.68 7.54 9.05
C GLU A 131 7.41 7.44 10.40
N LEU A 132 6.95 6.56 11.29
CA LEU A 132 7.54 6.32 12.62
C LEU A 132 8.26 4.97 12.69
N SER A 133 8.76 4.47 11.56
CA SER A 133 9.35 3.12 11.44
C SER A 133 10.70 2.98 12.14
N SER A 134 11.43 4.09 12.35
CA SER A 134 12.71 4.03 13.05
C SER A 134 12.56 4.16 14.58
N ILE A 135 13.11 3.18 15.31
CA ILE A 135 13.19 3.20 16.78
C ILE A 135 13.94 4.46 17.25
N GLY A 136 14.91 4.96 16.48
CA GLY A 136 15.67 6.17 16.76
C GLY A 136 14.79 7.43 16.81
N GLN A 137 13.98 7.66 15.76
CA GLN A 137 13.06 8.80 15.70
C GLN A 137 12.04 8.75 16.82
N PHE A 138 11.44 7.59 17.10
CA PHE A 138 10.50 7.46 18.21
C PHE A 138 11.15 7.78 19.56
N ARG A 139 12.37 7.27 19.81
CA ARG A 139 13.14 7.56 21.04
C ARG A 139 13.55 9.02 21.18
N SER A 140 13.71 9.73 20.06
CA SER A 140 14.05 11.16 20.06
C SER A 140 12.92 12.05 20.57
N PHE A 141 11.66 11.57 20.52
CA PHE A 141 10.52 12.36 20.97
C PHE A 141 10.52 12.59 22.49
N PRO A 142 9.99 13.72 22.97
CA PRO A 142 9.72 13.91 24.39
C PRO A 142 8.86 12.77 24.96
N ARG A 143 9.09 12.40 26.22
CA ARG A 143 8.36 11.27 26.86
C ARG A 143 6.85 11.39 26.80
N GLY A 144 6.30 12.61 26.88
CA GLY A 144 4.86 12.85 26.71
C GLY A 144 4.35 12.45 25.32
N ARG A 145 5.08 12.82 24.26
CA ARG A 145 4.75 12.46 22.87
C ARG A 145 4.90 10.96 22.63
N GLN A 146 5.95 10.33 23.17
CA GLN A 146 6.09 8.86 23.11
C GLN A 146 4.87 8.15 23.71
N ARG A 147 4.41 8.59 24.90
CA ARG A 147 3.21 8.02 25.55
C ARG A 147 1.95 8.26 24.72
N ALA A 148 1.80 9.43 24.10
CA ALA A 148 0.66 9.73 23.24
C ALA A 148 0.61 8.80 22.02
N VAL A 149 1.74 8.63 21.32
CA VAL A 149 1.86 7.73 20.16
C VAL A 149 1.55 6.29 20.54
N VAL A 150 2.13 5.76 21.62
CA VAL A 150 1.87 4.37 22.05
C VAL A 150 0.40 4.16 22.44
N ARG A 151 -0.22 5.15 23.10
CA ARG A 151 -1.66 5.09 23.42
C ARG A 151 -2.51 5.09 22.17
N GLU A 152 -2.19 5.93 21.19
CA GLU A 152 -2.94 5.99 19.94
C GLU A 152 -2.81 4.70 19.13
N MET A 153 -1.60 4.15 19.03
CA MET A 153 -1.37 2.83 18.43
C MET A 153 -2.19 1.74 19.14
N GLY A 154 -2.20 1.74 20.48
CA GLY A 154 -3.00 0.81 21.27
C GLY A 154 -4.51 0.97 21.03
N ARG A 155 -5.01 2.21 20.91
CA ARG A 155 -6.41 2.47 20.55
C ARG A 155 -6.73 1.97 19.15
N ALA A 156 -5.90 2.31 18.15
CA ALA A 156 -6.11 1.88 16.77
C ALA A 156 -6.17 0.34 16.67
N LEU A 157 -5.20 -0.36 17.27
CA LEU A 157 -5.20 -1.83 17.32
C LEU A 157 -6.44 -2.38 18.04
N GLY A 158 -6.80 -1.81 19.19
CA GLY A 158 -7.99 -2.20 19.93
C GLY A 158 -9.28 -2.02 19.12
N THR A 159 -9.40 -0.89 18.42
CA THR A 159 -10.53 -0.59 17.52
C THR A 159 -10.60 -1.60 16.39
N LEU A 160 -9.49 -1.87 15.69
CA LEU A 160 -9.44 -2.88 14.64
C LEU A 160 -9.92 -4.23 15.18
N HIS A 161 -9.30 -4.73 16.25
CA HIS A 161 -9.67 -6.03 16.83
C HIS A 161 -11.13 -6.12 17.30
N ALA A 162 -11.68 -5.04 17.84
CA ALA A 162 -13.06 -5.02 18.35
C ALA A 162 -14.11 -4.87 17.24
N GLN A 163 -13.81 -4.13 16.17
CA GLN A 163 -14.78 -3.74 15.14
C GLN A 163 -14.65 -4.57 13.85
N THR A 164 -13.58 -5.34 13.69
CA THR A 164 -13.38 -6.21 12.52
C THR A 164 -13.60 -7.68 12.84
N ALA A 165 -14.70 -8.03 13.53
CA ALA A 165 -15.06 -9.42 13.76
C ALA A 165 -15.41 -10.10 12.43
N PHE A 166 -14.58 -11.05 12.00
CA PHE A 166 -14.86 -11.86 10.82
C PHE A 166 -15.80 -12.99 11.20
N GLU A 167 -17.01 -13.02 10.64
CA GLU A 167 -17.96 -14.13 10.84
C GLU A 167 -17.42 -15.46 10.29
N ARG A 168 -16.53 -15.40 9.29
CA ARG A 168 -15.78 -16.52 8.72
C ARG A 168 -14.41 -16.06 8.25
N TYR A 169 -13.39 -16.90 8.42
CA TYR A 169 -12.04 -16.69 7.89
C TYR A 169 -12.00 -17.20 6.43
N GLY A 170 -11.52 -16.38 5.49
CA GLY A 170 -11.48 -16.75 4.06
C GLY A 170 -10.97 -15.61 3.16
N SER A 171 -10.87 -15.88 1.85
CA SER A 171 -10.36 -14.90 0.87
C SER A 171 -11.36 -13.75 0.65
N VAL A 172 -10.91 -12.50 0.85
CA VAL A 172 -11.67 -11.31 0.47
C VAL A 172 -11.59 -11.15 -1.05
N SER A 173 -12.70 -11.37 -1.73
CA SER A 173 -12.86 -11.14 -3.17
C SER A 173 -13.60 -9.82 -3.39
N GLY A 174 -12.92 -8.82 -3.96
CA GLY A 174 -13.55 -7.59 -4.40
C GLY A 174 -14.30 -7.83 -5.72
N ARG A 175 -15.60 -7.57 -5.77
CA ARG A 175 -16.32 -7.38 -7.03
C ARG A 175 -16.04 -5.95 -7.51
N SER A 176 -15.34 -5.81 -8.64
CA SER A 176 -15.35 -4.54 -9.37
C SER A 176 -16.74 -4.35 -9.97
N GLY A 177 -17.35 -3.20 -9.72
CA GLY A 177 -18.63 -2.82 -10.32
C GLY A 177 -18.48 -2.63 -11.84
N ALA A 178 -19.56 -2.97 -12.55
CA ALA A 178 -19.70 -2.89 -14.01
C ALA A 178 -19.64 -1.46 -14.55
#